data_AF-X1P6W4-F1
#
_entry.id   AF-X1P6W4-F1
#
_cell.length_a   1.000
_cell.length_b   1.000
_cell.length_c   1.000
_cell.angle_alpha   90.00
_cell.angle_beta   90.00
_cell.angle_gamma   90.00
#
_symmetry.space_group_name_H-M   'P 1'
#
loop_
_entity.id
_entity.type
_entity.pdbx_description
1 polymer ?
#
loop_
_entity_poly.entity_id
_entity_poly.type
_entity_poly.pdbx_seq_one_letter_code
_entity_poly.pdbx_strand_id
1 'polypeptide(L)'
;LSSCPTNVGTGLRASVMLHLPALVMLNRVNDVLKAISKIGYVVRGFYGEGTEVMGNLFQVSNQITLGLSEEEIIDNLEKVNQQIISQEQKMRKNLLSESKSQLEDQVWRAYGILSNA
;
A
#
# COMPACT_ATOMS: atom_id res chain seq x y z
N LEU A 1 22.39 7.99 -19.33
CA LEU A 1 23.09 8.39 -18.08
C LEU A 1 22.10 9.15 -17.21
N SER A 2 21.92 8.73 -15.96
CA SER A 2 21.12 9.43 -14.94
C SER A 2 22.03 9.86 -13.80
N SER A 3 21.86 11.09 -13.29
CA SER A 3 22.61 11.60 -12.13
C SER A 3 22.09 11.03 -10.80
N CYS A 4 20.93 10.37 -10.78
CA CYS A 4 20.36 9.76 -9.59
C CYS A 4 20.70 8.25 -9.54
N PRO A 5 21.41 7.76 -8.51
CA PRO A 5 21.81 6.35 -8.40
C PRO A 5 20.63 5.37 -8.42
N THR A 6 19.45 5.78 -7.95
CA THR A 6 18.23 4.93 -7.95
C THR A 6 17.58 4.75 -9.31
N ASN A 7 18.08 5.45 -10.33
CA ASN A 7 17.53 5.42 -11.70
C ASN A 7 18.56 4.87 -12.70
N VAL A 8 19.64 4.25 -12.23
CA VAL A 8 20.63 3.60 -13.11
C VAL A 8 20.04 2.33 -13.69
N GLY A 9 20.22 2.09 -15.00
CA GLY A 9 19.56 1.01 -15.74
C GLY A 9 18.43 1.54 -16.61
N THR A 10 17.21 1.04 -16.45
CA THR A 10 16.02 1.46 -17.21
C THR A 10 15.60 2.90 -16.92
N GLY A 11 15.90 3.41 -15.72
CA GLY A 11 15.43 4.72 -15.25
C GLY A 11 13.92 4.79 -14.99
N LEU A 12 13.21 3.66 -15.10
CA LEU A 12 11.77 3.56 -14.86
C LEU A 12 11.46 3.55 -13.36
N ARG A 13 10.51 4.40 -12.96
CA ARG A 13 9.86 4.33 -11.67
C ARG A 13 8.36 4.15 -11.84
N ALA A 14 7.90 2.92 -11.67
CA ALA A 14 6.50 2.57 -11.64
C ALA A 14 6.02 2.57 -10.17
N SER A 15 4.80 3.06 -9.95
CA SER A 15 4.21 3.06 -8.60
C SER A 15 2.70 2.89 -8.63
N VAL A 16 2.16 2.20 -7.62
CA VAL A 16 0.73 2.03 -7.40
C VAL A 16 0.37 2.57 -6.02
N MET A 17 -0.72 3.33 -5.95
CA MET A 17 -1.29 3.81 -4.69
C MET A 17 -2.41 2.88 -4.25
N LEU A 18 -2.36 2.44 -3.00
CA LEU A 18 -3.30 1.50 -2.39
C LEU A 18 -3.88 2.09 -1.10
N HIS A 19 -5.18 1.92 -0.91
CA HIS A 19 -5.86 2.22 0.35
C HIS A 19 -6.04 0.92 1.15
N LEU A 20 -5.34 0.80 2.28
CA LEU A 20 -5.23 -0.43 3.08
C LEU A 20 -5.81 -0.29 4.49
N PRO A 21 -7.07 0.18 4.66
CA PRO A 21 -7.65 0.45 5.96
C PRO A 21 -7.81 -0.81 6.81
N ALA A 22 -8.22 -1.95 6.23
CA ALA A 22 -8.45 -3.15 7.03
C ALA A 22 -7.14 -3.74 7.58
N LEU A 23 -6.09 -3.77 6.76
CA LEU A 23 -4.75 -4.15 7.21
C LEU A 23 -4.21 -3.24 8.31
N VAL A 24 -4.50 -1.94 8.27
CA VAL A 24 -4.12 -1.00 9.34
C VAL A 24 -4.96 -1.23 10.59
N MET A 25 -6.29 -1.31 10.48
CA MET A 25 -7.19 -1.54 11.61
C MET A 25 -6.88 -2.82 12.38
N LEU A 26 -6.42 -3.86 11.67
CA LEU A 26 -6.02 -5.15 12.27
C LEU A 26 -4.53 -5.20 12.67
N ASN A 27 -3.78 -4.09 12.60
CA ASN A 27 -2.35 -4.00 12.90
C ASN A 27 -1.46 -4.97 12.09
N ARG A 28 -1.90 -5.36 10.88
CA ARG A 28 -1.18 -6.29 10.00
C ARG A 28 -0.35 -5.62 8.92
N VAL A 29 -0.54 -4.32 8.71
CA VAL A 29 0.12 -3.59 7.62
C VAL A 29 1.65 -3.72 7.67
N ASN A 30 2.26 -3.61 8.86
CA ASN A 30 3.72 -3.67 9.02
C ASN A 30 4.33 -5.00 8.54
N ASP A 31 3.62 -6.11 8.69
CA ASP A 31 4.10 -7.42 8.23
C ASP A 31 4.07 -7.51 6.70
N VAL A 32 3.00 -6.98 6.09
CA VAL A 32 2.87 -6.87 4.64
C VAL A 32 3.97 -5.98 4.07
N LEU A 33 4.21 -4.81 4.67
CA LEU A 33 5.27 -3.89 4.25
C LEU A 33 6.66 -4.52 4.33
N LYS A 34 6.97 -5.20 5.43
CA LYS A 34 8.26 -5.90 5.60
C LYS A 34 8.45 -7.00 4.56
N ALA A 35 7.40 -7.75 4.21
CA ALA A 35 7.48 -8.78 3.19
C ALA A 35 7.79 -8.18 1.80
N ILE A 36 7.15 -7.06 1.46
CA ILE A 36 7.37 -6.35 0.19
C ILE A 36 8.80 -5.76 0.12
N SER A 37 9.31 -5.19 1.22
CA SER A 37 10.67 -4.66 1.24
C SER A 37 11.75 -5.72 1.01
N LYS A 38 11.51 -6.98 1.43
CA LYS A 38 12.45 -8.09 1.19
C LYS A 38 12.59 -8.48 -0.28
N ILE A 39 11.59 -8.19 -1.11
CA ILE A 39 11.57 -8.55 -2.54
C ILE A 39 11.96 -7.37 -3.46
N GLY A 40 12.57 -6.31 -2.91
CA GLY A 40 13.14 -5.21 -3.70
C GLY A 40 12.14 -4.11 -4.09
N TYR A 41 11.03 -4.00 -3.37
CA TYR A 41 10.05 -2.94 -3.54
C TYR A 41 10.04 -2.00 -2.34
N VAL A 42 9.85 -0.72 -2.61
CA VAL A 42 9.77 0.31 -1.57
C VAL A 42 8.31 0.67 -1.38
N VAL A 43 7.86 0.64 -0.13
CA VAL A 43 6.55 1.14 0.25
C VAL A 43 6.70 2.39 1.10
N ARG A 44 5.93 3.44 0.78
CA ARG A 44 5.90 4.69 1.53
C ARG A 44 4.45 5.07 1.84
N GLY A 45 4.20 5.64 3.01
CA GLY A 45 2.95 6.35 3.26
C GLY A 45 2.87 7.60 2.37
N PHE A 46 1.69 7.91 1.86
CA PHE A 46 1.52 9.05 0.96
C PHE A 46 1.67 10.41 1.67
N TYR A 47 1.38 10.47 2.98
CA TYR A 47 1.58 11.65 3.83
C TYR A 47 2.17 11.26 5.19
N GLY A 48 3.26 11.93 5.57
CA GLY A 48 3.94 11.79 6.87
C GLY A 48 5.46 11.72 6.74
N GLU A 49 6.15 12.83 7.03
CA GLU A 49 7.54 12.74 7.51
C GLU A 49 7.49 12.11 8.90
N GLY A 50 7.95 10.86 9.05
CA GLY A 50 8.03 10.25 10.38
C GLY A 50 7.63 8.78 10.38
N THR A 51 6.34 8.46 10.40
CA THR A 51 5.91 7.08 10.68
C THR A 51 4.40 6.87 10.54
N GLU A 52 3.59 7.93 10.59
CA GLU A 52 2.13 7.82 10.51
C GLU A 52 1.62 8.09 9.10
N VAL A 53 1.01 7.06 8.51
CA VAL A 53 0.39 7.14 7.19
C VAL A 53 -1.02 7.70 7.35
N MET A 54 -1.19 9.00 7.13
CA MET A 54 -2.54 9.60 7.14
C MET A 54 -3.41 8.99 6.03
N GLY A 55 -4.64 8.62 6.40
CA GLY A 55 -5.64 8.08 5.48
C GLY A 55 -5.41 6.63 5.03
N ASN A 56 -4.49 5.89 5.65
CA ASN A 56 -4.19 4.50 5.28
C ASN A 56 -3.80 4.31 3.80
N LEU A 57 -3.19 5.34 3.20
CA LEU A 57 -2.76 5.38 1.79
C LEU A 57 -1.27 5.07 1.65
N PHE A 58 -0.96 4.02 0.90
CA PHE A 58 0.40 3.52 0.71
C PHE A 58 0.77 3.54 -0.77
N GLN A 59 1.98 3.96 -1.08
CA GLN A 59 2.55 3.90 -2.41
C GLN A 59 3.60 2.80 -2.48
N VAL A 60 3.37 1.79 -3.34
CA VAL A 60 4.31 0.72 -3.64
C VAL A 60 5.04 1.06 -4.93
N SER A 61 6.37 1.09 -4.90
CA SER A 61 7.22 1.45 -6.05
C SER A 61 8.33 0.43 -6.24
N ASN A 62 8.79 0.25 -7.49
CA ASN A 62 10.01 -0.51 -7.73
C ASN A 62 11.25 0.23 -7.19
N GLN A 63 12.18 -0.51 -6.58
CA GLN A 63 13.50 0.01 -6.21
C GLN A 63 14.59 -0.44 -7.18
N ILE A 64 14.41 -1.62 -7.77
CA ILE A 64 15.34 -2.20 -8.73
C ILE A 64 15.04 -1.61 -10.11
N THR A 65 16.06 -1.02 -10.74
CA THR A 65 16.01 -0.44 -12.08
C THR A 65 17.09 -1.00 -13.01
N LEU A 66 18.03 -1.79 -12.49
CA LEU A 66 19.14 -2.39 -13.25
C LEU A 66 18.98 -3.91 -13.29
N GLY A 67 19.21 -4.50 -14.47
CA GLY A 67 19.19 -5.96 -14.65
C GLY A 67 17.80 -6.58 -14.88
N LEU A 68 16.76 -5.75 -15.01
CA LEU A 68 15.42 -6.14 -15.43
C LEU A 68 14.97 -5.21 -16.56
N SER A 69 14.15 -5.73 -17.48
CA SER A 69 13.43 -4.91 -18.45
C SER A 69 12.29 -4.13 -17.80
N GLU A 70 11.84 -3.05 -18.45
CA GLU A 70 10.68 -2.27 -18.00
C GLU A 70 9.41 -3.12 -17.87
N GLU A 71 9.20 -4.07 -18.80
CA GLU A 71 8.05 -4.98 -18.78
C GLU A 71 8.10 -5.91 -17.57
N GLU A 72 9.24 -6.52 -17.27
CA GLU A 72 9.41 -7.35 -16.07
C GLU A 72 9.21 -6.55 -14.76
N ILE A 73 9.63 -5.28 -14.74
CA ILE A 73 9.41 -4.39 -13.59
C ILE A 73 7.90 -4.17 -13.39
N ILE A 74 7.16 -3.90 -14.46
CA ILE A 74 5.71 -3.67 -14.42
C ILE A 74 4.98 -4.95 -14.00
N ASP A 75 5.30 -6.09 -14.62
CA ASP A 75 4.69 -7.38 -14.32
C ASP A 75 4.87 -7.80 -12.86
N ASN A 76 6.09 -7.62 -12.33
CA ASN A 76 6.38 -7.97 -10.96
C ASN A 76 5.69 -7.02 -9.98
N LEU A 77 5.64 -5.71 -10.30
CA LEU A 77 4.90 -4.73 -9.51
C LEU A 77 3.40 -5.07 -9.48
N GLU A 78 2.82 -5.46 -10.61
CA GLU A 78 1.41 -5.87 -10.69
C GLU A 78 1.15 -7.10 -9.81
N LYS A 79 1.97 -8.16 -9.95
CA LYS A 79 1.83 -9.39 -9.14
C LYS A 79 1.88 -9.11 -7.64
N VAL A 80 2.81 -8.27 -7.19
CA VAL A 80 2.91 -7.87 -5.78
C VAL A 80 1.65 -7.12 -5.34
N ASN A 81 1.20 -6.14 -6.12
CA ASN A 81 0.00 -5.37 -5.78
C ASN A 81 -1.27 -6.23 -5.74
N GLN A 82 -1.43 -7.19 -6.66
CA GLN A 82 -2.55 -8.12 -6.64
C GLN A 82 -2.59 -8.96 -5.35
N GLN A 83 -1.43 -9.38 -4.83
CA GLN A 83 -1.36 -10.09 -3.54
C GLN A 83 -1.80 -9.19 -2.37
N ILE A 84 -1.37 -7.94 -2.35
CA ILE A 84 -1.76 -6.97 -1.31
C ILE A 84 -3.28 -6.72 -1.36
N ILE A 85 -3.82 -6.51 -2.57
CA ILE A 85 -5.26 -6.30 -2.78
C ILE A 85 -6.05 -7.51 -2.27
N SER A 86 -5.61 -8.73 -2.58
CA SER A 86 -6.27 -9.96 -2.11
C SER A 86 -6.27 -10.06 -0.58
N GLN A 87 -5.15 -9.74 0.07
CA GLN A 87 -5.06 -9.72 1.53
C GLN A 87 -5.98 -8.66 2.16
N GLU A 88 -5.97 -7.43 1.64
CA GLU A 88 -6.85 -6.36 2.12
C GLU A 88 -8.33 -6.74 1.95
N GLN A 89 -8.74 -7.29 0.81
CA GLN A 89 -10.11 -7.76 0.57
C GLN A 89 -10.51 -8.88 1.55
N LYS A 90 -9.59 -9.81 1.84
CA LYS A 90 -9.83 -10.87 2.84
C LYS A 90 -10.02 -10.26 4.23
N MET A 91 -9.18 -9.30 4.63
CA MET A 91 -9.30 -8.64 5.93
C MET A 91 -10.59 -7.82 6.05
N ARG A 92 -11.02 -7.13 4.99
CA ARG A 92 -12.32 -6.44 4.96
C ARG A 92 -13.49 -7.40 5.16
N LYS A 93 -13.46 -8.56 4.50
CA LYS A 93 -14.49 -9.60 4.68
C LYS A 93 -14.52 -10.11 6.12
N ASN A 94 -13.37 -10.35 6.73
CA ASN A 94 -13.28 -10.78 8.12
C ASN A 94 -13.86 -9.73 9.08
N LEU A 95 -13.51 -8.45 8.90
CA LEU A 95 -14.07 -7.34 9.69
C LEU A 95 -15.60 -7.26 9.55
N LEU A 96 -16.11 -7.43 8.33
CA LEU A 96 -17.54 -7.45 8.06
C LEU A 96 -18.24 -8.67 8.68
N SER A 97 -17.60 -9.82 8.79
CA SER A 97 -18.21 -11.00 9.43
C SER A 97 -18.15 -10.97 10.94
N GLU A 98 -17.06 -10.45 11.53
CA GLU A 98 -16.82 -10.49 12.98
C GLU A 98 -17.42 -9.26 13.70
N SER A 99 -17.39 -8.09 13.05
CA SER A 99 -17.62 -6.79 13.70
C SER A 99 -18.47 -5.84 12.86
N LYS A 100 -19.45 -6.36 12.08
CA LYS A 100 -20.26 -5.56 11.14
C LYS A 100 -20.83 -4.28 11.76
N SER A 101 -21.53 -4.41 12.89
CA SER A 101 -22.21 -3.26 13.53
C SER A 101 -21.22 -2.21 14.03
N GLN A 102 -20.07 -2.64 14.54
CA GLN A 102 -19.02 -1.72 15.01
C GLN A 102 -18.36 -0.99 13.83
N LEU A 103 -18.12 -1.71 12.73
CA LEU A 103 -17.57 -1.12 11.51
C LEU A 103 -18.54 -0.10 10.91
N GLU A 104 -19.83 -0.43 10.82
CA GLU A 104 -20.86 0.50 10.35
C GLU A 104 -20.95 1.76 11.22
N ASP A 105 -21.00 1.61 12.54
CA ASP A 105 -21.01 2.75 13.47
C ASP A 105 -19.78 3.66 13.29
N GLN A 106 -18.57 3.08 13.18
CA GLN A 106 -17.34 3.85 12.93
C GLN A 106 -17.40 4.65 11.62
N VAL A 107 -17.84 4.02 10.53
CA VAL A 107 -17.95 4.67 9.21
C VAL A 107 -18.99 5.79 9.24
N TRP A 108 -20.16 5.56 9.84
CA TRP A 108 -21.21 6.57 9.95
C TRP A 108 -20.82 7.75 10.85
N ARG A 109 -20.10 7.50 11.95
CA ARG A 109 -19.55 8.58 12.79
C ARG A 109 -18.55 9.43 12.03
N ALA A 110 -17.62 8.81 11.29
CA ALA A 110 -16.66 9.53 10.46
C ALA A 110 -17.38 10.39 9.40
N TYR A 111 -18.40 9.84 8.75
CA TYR A 111 -19.24 10.59 7.82
C TYR A 111 -19.96 11.77 8.49
N GLY A 112 -20.56 11.55 9.66
CA GLY A 112 -21.26 12.59 10.42
C GLY A 112 -20.36 13.77 10.80
N ILE A 113 -19.13 13.48 11.24
CA ILE A 113 -18.11 14.50 11.52
C ILE A 113 -17.78 15.27 10.24
N LEU A 114 -17.44 14.58 9.14
CA LEU A 114 -17.04 15.24 7.90
C LEU A 114 -18.16 16.06 7.23
N SER A 115 -19.42 15.72 7.47
CA SER A 115 -20.58 16.38 6.85
C SER A 115 -21.17 17.53 7.68
N ASN A 116 -20.87 17.62 8.98
CA ASN A 116 -21.47 18.61 9.88
C ASN A 116 -20.44 19.38 10.74
N ALA A 117 -19.14 19.20 10.50
CA ALA A 117 -18.07 19.97 11.15
C ALA A 117 -17.88 21.36 10.52
#